data_AF-A0A0G3C998-F1
#
_entry.id   AF-A0A0G3C998-F1
#
_cell.length_a   1.000
_cell.length_b   1.000
_cell.length_c   1.000
_cell.angle_alpha   90.00
_cell.angle_beta   90.00
_cell.angle_gamma   90.00
#
_symmetry.space_group_name_H-M   'P 1'
#
loop_
_entity.id
_entity.type
_entity.pdbx_description
1 polymer ?
#
loop_
_entity_poly.entity_id
_entity_poly.type
_entity_poly.pdbx_seq_one_letter_code
_entity_poly.pdbx_strand_id
1 'polypeptide(L)'
;MSYAATAGAIGVTAESFNNWMNWGRNGMKDPIFSRFYATVRESESKLMFNCLTKLKQVNDTGMNPQSIQWLLERRFPESFGKKNALEVNAKTESLNLNVNANIDKTEADKIRSAILAKLSKPAYSPDRAYIPQNTQD
;
A
#
# COMPACT_ATOMS: atom_id res chain seq x y z
N MET A 1 -15.00 -1.85 19.79
CA MET A 1 -15.01 -0.39 19.57
C MET A 1 -13.92 -0.04 18.54
N SER A 2 -14.16 0.88 17.61
CA SER A 2 -13.11 1.31 16.66
C SER A 2 -12.07 2.20 17.37
N TYR A 3 -10.84 2.29 16.85
CA TYR A 3 -9.82 3.15 17.46
C TYR A 3 -10.22 4.63 17.50
N ALA A 4 -10.91 5.13 16.47
CA ALA A 4 -11.43 6.49 16.46
C ALA A 4 -12.47 6.73 17.57
N ALA A 5 -13.38 5.77 17.79
CA ALA A 5 -14.36 5.88 18.86
C ALA A 5 -13.71 5.78 20.25
N THR A 6 -12.71 4.90 20.41
CA THR A 6 -11.95 4.80 21.66
C THR A 6 -11.16 6.09 21.94
N ALA A 7 -10.53 6.67 20.94
CA ALA A 7 -9.82 7.95 21.05
C ALA A 7 -10.78 9.07 21.50
N GLY A 8 -11.93 9.20 20.84
CA GLY A 8 -12.95 10.17 21.24
C GLY A 8 -13.47 9.96 22.66
N ALA A 9 -13.67 8.71 23.09
CA ALA A 9 -14.14 8.39 24.44
C ALA A 9 -13.14 8.78 25.55
N ILE A 10 -11.83 8.75 25.26
CA ILE A 10 -10.78 9.17 26.20
C ILE A 10 -10.34 10.62 25.99
N GLY A 11 -11.03 11.38 25.14
CA GLY A 11 -10.77 12.79 24.89
C GLY A 11 -9.49 13.08 24.08
N VAL A 12 -9.02 12.13 23.27
CA VAL A 12 -7.86 12.32 22.39
C VAL A 12 -8.27 12.24 20.92
N THR A 13 -7.50 12.89 20.05
CA THR A 13 -7.75 12.78 18.61
C THR A 13 -7.39 11.38 18.13
N ALA A 14 -8.10 10.90 17.09
CA ALA A 14 -7.77 9.62 16.46
C ALA A 14 -6.34 9.59 15.92
N GLU A 15 -5.84 10.74 15.46
CA GLU A 15 -4.45 10.89 15.00
C GLU A 15 -3.44 10.67 16.13
N SER A 16 -3.64 11.30 17.29
CA SER A 16 -2.75 11.10 18.45
C SER A 16 -2.73 9.64 18.90
N PHE A 17 -3.89 9.00 18.97
CA PHE A 17 -4.00 7.57 19.31
C PHE A 17 -3.24 6.70 18.30
N ASN A 18 -3.40 6.96 17.00
CA ASN A 18 -2.69 6.22 15.95
C ASN A 18 -1.17 6.44 16.03
N ASN A 19 -0.73 7.66 16.32
CA ASN A 19 0.70 7.96 16.51
C ASN A 19 1.28 7.17 17.69
N TRP A 20 0.57 7.07 18.82
CA TRP A 20 1.00 6.26 19.96
C TRP A 20 1.11 4.77 19.62
N MET A 21 0.13 4.24 18.87
CA MET A 21 0.17 2.86 18.37
C MET A 21 1.38 2.64 17.45
N ASN A 22 1.68 3.57 16.56
CA ASN A 22 2.82 3.49 15.63
C ASN A 22 4.16 3.55 16.37
N TRP A 23 4.32 4.46 17.34
CA TRP A 23 5.54 4.55 18.15
C TRP A 23 5.76 3.28 18.95
N GLY A 24 4.70 2.76 19.59
CA GLY A 24 4.76 1.52 20.34
C GLY A 24 5.12 0.30 19.48
N ARG A 25 4.52 0.19 18.29
CA ARG A 25 4.79 -0.89 17.32
C ARG A 25 6.24 -0.89 16.84
N ASN A 26 6.77 0.29 16.54
CA ASN A 26 8.12 0.44 16.00
C ASN A 26 9.21 0.43 17.10
N GLY A 27 8.83 0.39 18.38
CA GLY A 27 9.77 0.56 19.49
C GLY A 27 10.45 1.94 19.49
N MET A 28 9.80 2.94 18.89
CA MET A 28 10.31 4.31 18.80
C MET A 28 9.85 5.10 20.03
N LYS A 29 10.73 5.96 20.55
CA LYS A 29 10.50 6.82 21.73
C LYS A 29 10.42 6.04 23.06
N ASP A 30 9.71 6.64 24.02
CA ASP A 30 9.55 6.19 25.40
C ASP A 30 8.91 4.78 25.48
N PRO A 31 9.46 3.87 26.32
CA PRO A 31 8.90 2.53 26.57
C PRO A 31 7.40 2.49 26.91
N ILE A 32 6.82 3.60 27.40
CA ILE A 32 5.40 3.71 27.69
C ILE A 32 4.53 3.41 26.46
N PHE A 33 4.94 3.82 25.26
CA PHE A 33 4.17 3.58 24.04
C PHE A 33 4.22 2.12 23.61
N SER A 34 5.36 1.45 23.80
CA SER A 34 5.47 0.01 23.56
C SER A 34 4.62 -0.79 24.54
N ARG A 35 4.59 -0.40 25.83
CA ARG A 35 3.69 -1.01 26.81
C ARG A 35 2.23 -0.78 26.44
N PHE A 36 1.86 0.45 26.07
CA PHE A 36 0.52 0.78 25.60
C PHE A 36 0.12 -0.09 24.40
N TYR A 37 0.98 -0.18 23.38
CA TYR A 37 0.75 -1.03 22.22
C TYR A 37 0.54 -2.49 22.62
N ALA A 38 1.41 -3.05 23.47
CA ALA A 38 1.28 -4.42 23.95
C ALA A 38 -0.05 -4.68 24.68
N THR A 39 -0.47 -3.77 25.56
CA THR A 39 -1.76 -3.86 26.27
C THR A 39 -2.94 -3.80 25.30
N VAL A 40 -2.87 -2.92 24.28
CA VAL A 40 -3.92 -2.87 23.25
C VAL A 40 -3.98 -4.20 22.50
N ARG A 41 -2.85 -4.76 22.05
CA ARG A 41 -2.82 -6.04 21.34
C ARG A 41 -3.33 -7.19 22.18
N GLU A 42 -2.99 -7.24 23.47
CA GLU A 42 -3.54 -8.21 24.41
C GLU A 42 -5.07 -8.12 24.50
N SER A 43 -5.62 -6.90 24.59
CA SER A 43 -7.06 -6.68 24.62
C SER A 43 -7.74 -7.12 23.31
N GLU A 44 -7.08 -6.95 22.16
CA GLU A 44 -7.57 -7.42 20.86
C GLU A 44 -7.58 -8.94 20.77
N SER A 45 -6.53 -9.62 21.26
CA SER A 45 -6.48 -11.08 21.32
C SER A 45 -7.59 -11.64 22.21
N LYS A 46 -7.86 -11.01 23.36
CA LYS A 46 -8.99 -11.37 24.25
C LYS A 46 -10.34 -11.18 23.56
N LEU A 47 -10.52 -10.08 22.83
CA LEU A 47 -11.74 -9.85 22.05
C LEU A 47 -11.94 -10.94 21.00
N MET A 48 -10.89 -11.28 20.25
CA MET A 48 -10.94 -12.33 19.23
C MET A 48 -11.32 -13.69 19.85
N PHE A 49 -10.67 -14.08 20.95
CA PHE A 49 -11.00 -15.30 21.68
C PHE A 49 -12.46 -15.35 22.12
N ASN A 50 -12.98 -14.25 22.67
CA ASN A 50 -14.37 -14.15 23.10
C ASN A 50 -15.34 -14.25 21.92
N CYS A 51 -15.04 -13.60 20.78
CA CYS A 51 -15.85 -13.71 19.57
C CYS A 51 -15.90 -15.15 19.06
N LEU A 52 -14.75 -15.83 18.98
CA LEU A 52 -14.68 -17.22 18.53
C LEU A 52 -15.42 -18.18 19.47
N THR A 53 -15.28 -17.97 20.78
CA THR A 53 -15.99 -18.77 21.79
C THR A 53 -17.51 -18.62 21.65
N LYS A 54 -18.00 -17.38 21.48
CA LYS A 54 -19.43 -17.13 21.23
C LYS A 54 -19.88 -17.71 19.89
N LEU A 55 -19.06 -17.62 18.85
CA LEU A 55 -19.39 -18.20 17.55
C LEU A 55 -19.56 -19.72 17.63
N LYS A 56 -18.70 -20.40 18.40
CA LYS A 56 -18.85 -21.84 18.70
C LYS A 56 -20.19 -22.12 19.38
N GLN A 57 -20.51 -21.37 20.44
CA GLN A 57 -21.79 -21.52 21.16
C GLN A 57 -23.01 -21.29 20.26
N VAL A 58 -22.99 -20.24 19.43
CA VAL A 58 -24.06 -19.90 18.49
C VAL A 58 -24.25 -21.00 17.44
N ASN A 59 -23.15 -21.62 16.99
CA ASN A 59 -23.21 -22.75 16.08
C ASN A 59 -23.83 -24.00 16.73
N ASP A 60 -23.54 -24.24 18.01
CA ASP A 60 -24.09 -25.36 18.78
C ASP A 60 -25.60 -25.17 19.07
N THR A 61 -26.08 -23.92 19.19
CA THR A 61 -27.50 -23.60 19.47
C THR A 61 -28.33 -23.28 18.23
N GLY A 62 -27.72 -23.24 17.04
CA GLY A 62 -28.41 -22.94 15.78
C GLY A 62 -28.87 -21.48 15.62
N MET A 63 -28.33 -20.54 16.41
CA MET A 63 -28.62 -19.11 16.27
C MET A 63 -27.79 -18.48 15.14
N ASN A 64 -28.17 -17.28 14.66
CA ASN A 64 -27.48 -16.63 13.53
C ASN A 64 -26.11 -16.04 13.94
N PRO A 65 -24.97 -16.49 13.36
CA PRO A 65 -23.62 -16.02 13.70
C PRO A 65 -23.18 -14.76 12.92
N GLN A 66 -24.01 -14.22 12.02
CA GLN A 66 -23.63 -13.16 11.07
C GLN A 66 -23.04 -11.91 11.75
N SER A 67 -23.57 -11.50 12.90
CA SER A 67 -23.07 -10.31 13.61
C SER A 67 -21.63 -10.49 14.12
N ILE A 68 -21.29 -11.69 14.58
CA ILE A 68 -19.95 -12.04 15.06
C ILE A 68 -18.98 -12.15 13.87
N GLN A 69 -19.41 -12.78 12.78
CA GLN A 69 -18.62 -12.84 11.54
C GLN A 69 -18.31 -11.44 11.01
N TRP A 70 -19.32 -10.57 10.91
CA TRP A 70 -19.12 -9.19 10.42
C TRP A 70 -18.14 -8.40 11.29
N LEU A 71 -18.18 -8.60 12.61
CA LEU A 71 -17.24 -7.97 13.53
C LEU A 71 -15.80 -8.47 13.31
N LEU A 72 -15.63 -9.78 13.16
CA LEU A 72 -14.32 -10.42 12.91
C LEU A 72 -13.74 -9.97 11.56
N GLU A 73 -14.54 -9.94 10.50
CA GLU A 73 -14.14 -9.47 9.16
C GLU A 73 -13.59 -8.04 9.18
N ARG A 74 -14.24 -7.12 9.91
CA ARG A 74 -13.81 -5.72 9.99
C ARG A 74 -12.63 -5.49 10.91
N ARG A 75 -12.54 -6.20 12.04
CA ARG A 75 -11.49 -5.96 13.04
C ARG A 75 -10.20 -6.72 12.73
N PHE A 76 -10.31 -7.88 12.09
CA PHE A 76 -9.21 -8.79 11.81
C PHE A 76 -9.24 -9.24 10.33
N PRO A 77 -9.19 -8.29 9.36
CA PRO A 77 -9.36 -8.60 7.94
C PRO A 77 -8.27 -9.53 7.40
N GLU A 78 -7.05 -9.50 7.94
CA GLU A 78 -5.97 -10.40 7.51
C GLU A 78 -6.31 -11.88 7.74
N SER A 79 -7.04 -12.18 8.81
CA SER A 79 -7.39 -13.56 9.20
C SER A 79 -8.80 -13.96 8.73
N PHE A 80 -9.76 -13.04 8.78
CA PHE A 80 -11.18 -13.34 8.54
C PHE A 80 -11.78 -12.60 7.34
N GLY A 81 -10.99 -11.77 6.64
CA GLY A 81 -11.47 -11.09 5.44
C GLY A 81 -11.81 -12.07 4.32
N LYS A 82 -12.76 -11.68 3.47
CA LYS A 82 -13.17 -12.47 2.31
C LYS A 82 -12.00 -12.56 1.32
N LYS A 83 -11.42 -13.76 1.18
CA LYS A 83 -10.43 -14.05 0.15
C LYS A 83 -11.17 -14.42 -1.13
N ASN A 84 -11.23 -13.50 -2.09
CA ASN A 84 -11.67 -13.85 -3.43
C ASN A 84 -10.53 -14.62 -4.11
N ALA A 85 -10.75 -15.89 -4.43
CA ALA A 85 -9.85 -16.64 -5.29
C ALA A 85 -9.99 -16.09 -6.72
N LEU A 86 -9.05 -15.23 -7.13
CA LEU A 86 -8.99 -14.73 -8.50
C LEU A 86 -8.34 -15.82 -9.36
N GLU A 87 -9.15 -16.70 -9.92
CA GLU A 87 -8.74 -17.68 -10.95
C GLU A 87 -8.40 -16.94 -12.25
N VAL A 88 -7.21 -16.35 -12.35
CA VAL A 88 -6.73 -15.71 -13.58
C VAL A 88 -6.26 -16.80 -14.55
N ASN A 89 -7.20 -17.41 -15.26
CA ASN A 89 -6.91 -18.20 -16.45
C ASN A 89 -6.57 -17.25 -17.62
N ALA A 90 -5.39 -16.61 -17.57
CA ALA A 90 -4.87 -15.82 -18.67
C ALA A 90 -4.41 -16.75 -19.81
N LYS A 91 -5.33 -17.10 -20.72
CA LYS A 91 -4.95 -17.63 -22.03
C LYS A 91 -4.18 -16.54 -22.77
N THR A 92 -2.86 -16.60 -22.71
CA THR A 92 -1.98 -15.70 -23.46
C THR A 92 -1.90 -16.23 -24.89
N GLU A 93 -2.85 -15.85 -25.73
CA GLU A 93 -2.72 -16.10 -27.17
C GLU A 93 -1.78 -15.03 -27.74
N SER A 94 -0.64 -15.48 -28.26
CA SER A 94 0.30 -14.63 -28.99
C SER A 94 -0.35 -14.20 -30.31
N LEU A 95 -0.94 -13.00 -30.35
CA LEU A 95 -1.40 -12.37 -31.58
C LEU A 95 -0.17 -11.96 -32.41
N ASN A 96 0.15 -12.74 -33.46
CA ASN A 96 1.12 -12.34 -34.47
C ASN A 96 0.48 -11.27 -35.38
N LEU A 97 0.56 -10.01 -34.95
CA LEU A 97 0.18 -8.87 -35.78
C LEU A 97 1.27 -8.61 -36.81
N ASN A 98 1.10 -9.14 -38.02
CA ASN A 98 1.92 -8.75 -39.16
C ASN A 98 1.43 -7.36 -39.65
N VAL A 99 2.07 -6.30 -39.17
CA VAL A 99 1.82 -4.94 -39.64
C VAL A 99 2.62 -4.71 -40.93
N ASN A 100 2.01 -5.00 -42.08
CA ASN A 100 2.53 -4.54 -43.36
C ASN A 100 2.06 -3.09 -43.59
N ALA A 101 2.70 -2.16 -42.90
CA ALA A 101 2.52 -0.74 -43.20
C ALA A 101 3.27 -0.47 -44.51
N ASN A 102 2.53 -0.20 -45.59
CA ASN A 102 3.08 0.37 -46.82
C ASN A 102 3.50 1.82 -46.51
N ILE A 103 4.62 1.96 -45.80
CA ILE A 103 5.20 3.25 -45.46
C ILE A 103 5.93 3.73 -46.71
N ASP A 104 5.41 4.79 -47.30
CA ASP A 104 6.09 5.48 -48.39
C ASP A 104 7.53 5.81 -47.96
N LYS A 105 8.52 5.44 -48.78
CA LYS A 105 9.96 5.47 -48.43
C LYS A 105 10.39 6.82 -47.84
N THR A 106 9.78 7.90 -48.30
CA THR A 106 10.01 9.28 -47.87
C THR A 106 9.72 9.51 -46.38
N GLU A 107 8.68 8.89 -45.82
CA GLU A 107 8.33 9.04 -44.40
C GLU A 107 9.21 8.15 -43.51
N ALA A 108 9.62 6.97 -44.01
CA ALA A 108 10.56 6.11 -43.32
C ALA A 108 11.93 6.79 -43.12
N ASP A 109 12.40 7.55 -44.11
CA ASP A 109 13.67 8.29 -44.02
C ASP A 109 13.58 9.53 -43.11
N LYS A 110 12.41 10.17 -43.01
CA LYS A 110 12.17 11.21 -41.99
C LYS A 110 12.22 10.63 -40.58
N ILE A 111 11.61 9.48 -40.35
CA ILE A 111 11.65 8.79 -39.06
C ILE A 111 13.09 8.40 -38.72
N ARG A 112 13.83 7.82 -39.69
CA ARG A 112 15.23 7.41 -39.50
C ARG A 112 16.15 8.59 -39.17
N SER A 113 16.00 9.72 -39.89
CA SER A 113 16.81 10.92 -39.65
C SER A 113 16.51 11.57 -38.29
N ALA A 114 15.25 11.60 -37.86
CA ALA A 114 14.86 12.10 -36.54
C ALA A 114 15.46 11.27 -35.39
N ILE A 115 15.53 9.94 -35.56
CA ILE A 115 16.17 9.04 -34.59
C ILE A 115 17.67 9.30 -34.54
N LEU A 116 18.34 9.38 -35.70
CA LEU A 116 19.78 9.64 -35.78
C LEU A 116 20.17 10.99 -35.15
N ALA A 117 19.36 12.03 -35.35
CA ALA A 117 19.59 13.35 -34.75
C ALA A 117 19.50 13.34 -33.22
N LYS A 118 18.70 12.44 -32.62
CA LYS A 118 18.65 12.29 -31.16
C LYS A 118 19.87 11.54 -30.63
N LEU A 119 20.41 10.60 -31.40
CA LEU A 119 21.56 9.78 -31.03
C LEU A 119 22.90 10.49 -31.27
N SER A 120 22.97 11.41 -32.23
CA SER A 120 24.21 12.10 -32.60
C SER A 120 24.54 13.33 -31.74
N LYS A 121 23.72 13.68 -30.75
CA LYS A 121 24.05 14.80 -29.84
C LYS A 121 25.26 14.42 -28.96
N PRO A 122 26.41 15.11 -29.08
CA PRO A 122 27.55 14.85 -28.22
C PRO A 122 27.22 15.24 -26.77
N ALA A 123 27.70 14.46 -25.80
CA ALA A 123 27.40 14.60 -24.37
C ALA A 123 28.01 15.85 -23.69
N TYR A 124 28.64 16.76 -24.45
CA TYR A 124 29.40 17.89 -23.92
C TYR A 124 28.87 19.21 -24.50
N SER A 125 28.38 20.10 -23.62
CA SER A 125 28.05 21.50 -23.94
C SER A 125 29.00 22.42 -23.16
N PRO A 126 29.76 23.32 -23.83
CA PRO A 126 30.71 24.22 -23.18
C PRO A 126 30.05 25.26 -22.27
N ASP A 127 28.73 25.46 -22.33
CA ASP A 127 27.98 26.41 -21.48
C ASP A 127 27.85 25.98 -20.00
N ARG A 128 28.32 24.79 -19.63
CA ARG A 128 28.40 24.33 -18.23
C ARG A 128 29.82 24.36 -17.65
N ALA A 129 30.79 24.94 -18.36
CA ALA A 129 32.13 25.14 -17.80
C ALA A 129 32.12 26.32 -16.82
N TYR A 130 32.58 26.07 -15.60
CA TYR A 130 32.69 27.08 -14.53
C TYR A 130 33.70 28.17 -14.90
N ILE A 131 33.31 29.44 -14.78
CA ILE A 131 34.21 30.60 -14.90
C ILE A 131 34.48 31.11 -13.47
N PRO A 132 35.73 31.07 -12.97
CA PRO A 132 36.05 31.57 -11.64
C PRO A 132 35.86 33.09 -11.56
N GLN A 133 35.20 33.58 -10.51
CA GLN A 133 35.05 35.02 -10.25
C GLN A 133 36.34 35.56 -9.61
N ASN A 134 36.96 36.54 -10.27
CA ASN A 134 38.11 37.25 -9.71
C ASN A 134 37.65 38.14 -8.55
N THR A 135 38.13 37.85 -7.34
CA THR A 135 38.15 38.79 -6.21
C THR A 135 39.26 39.81 -6.45
N GLN A 136 38.90 41.10 -6.56
CA GLN A 136 39.84 42.21 -6.47
C GLN A 136 39.66 42.89 -5.11
N ASP A 137 40.79 43.08 -4.44
CA ASP A 137 41.00 43.88 -3.23
C ASP A 137 40.71 45.38 -3.44
#